data_AF-A0A9D7L9M0-F1
#
_entry.id   AF-A0A9D7L9M0-F1
#
_cell.length_a   1.000
_cell.length_b   1.000
_cell.length_c   1.000
_cell.angle_alpha   90.00
_cell.angle_beta   90.00
_cell.angle_gamma   90.00
#
_symmetry.space_group_name_H-M   'P 1'
#
loop_
_entity.id
_entity.type
_entity.pdbx_description
1 polymer ?
#
loop_
_entity_poly.entity_id
_entity_poly.type
_entity_poly.pdbx_seq_one_letter_code
_entity_poly.pdbx_strand_id
1 'polypeptide(L)'
;MVGAGHFSRCFIPLFQAHPLVQEVSCCDLDEATMAEVAQRFRITRTFRNLDEVLQSDVEAIAIFTQRWTHAPIALRALAAGKHVYSAVPAATSIEDLHLLVEAVKKTGLIYMMGETSCYYGNRLFCREKWDAGEFGHFVYGEGAYYHDMSHGFYSVFQRGGGANWKATASVPPMLYPTHSVAMVLSVTGARMTSVSCLGWKDRSDDGIFLREVSQFGNDFSNQTALCRTSDGGMARINEFRRCGTKGGRSVRLSLFGTEGSYEESARDAMWGSRMADPVSVEDQIKCVDVYASDKEEEPKVERELRRDFLTSFAPVHQKYRERLPGSFRTQPNGHEGSHQFLTDDFVRAVVSGRQPFINVWESAKYNAPGIIAHESSRREGEWLAVPDFGATPA
;
A
#
# COMPACT_ATOMS: atom_id res chain seq x y z
N MET A 1 -8.69 -15.60 2.86
CA MET A 1 -7.64 -14.76 3.50
C MET A 1 -6.43 -15.63 3.78
N VAL A 2 -5.26 -15.27 3.26
CA VAL A 2 -3.97 -15.96 3.53
C VAL A 2 -3.08 -14.97 4.28
N GLY A 3 -2.73 -15.30 5.51
CA GLY A 3 -2.25 -14.34 6.51
C GLY A 3 -3.41 -13.72 7.27
N ALA A 4 -3.53 -14.08 8.55
CA ALA A 4 -4.59 -13.66 9.48
C ALA A 4 -4.07 -12.69 10.57
N GLY A 5 -2.90 -12.09 10.32
CA GLY A 5 -2.30 -11.05 11.16
C GLY A 5 -3.12 -9.77 11.23
N HIS A 6 -2.64 -8.79 12.01
CA HIS A 6 -3.42 -7.61 12.41
C HIS A 6 -4.09 -6.86 11.25
N PHE A 7 -3.38 -6.64 10.14
CA PHE A 7 -3.90 -5.86 9.00
C PHE A 7 -5.07 -6.56 8.29
N SER A 8 -5.00 -7.89 8.11
CA SER A 8 -6.06 -8.68 7.45
C SER A 8 -7.42 -8.55 8.16
N ARG A 9 -7.40 -8.36 9.49
CA ARG A 9 -8.59 -8.25 10.36
C ARG A 9 -9.44 -7.03 10.03
N CYS A 10 -8.87 -6.02 9.39
CA CYS A 10 -9.60 -4.85 8.89
C CYS A 10 -10.42 -5.16 7.63
N PHE A 11 -10.00 -6.16 6.84
CA PHE A 11 -10.64 -6.53 5.58
C PHE A 11 -11.64 -7.69 5.74
N ILE A 12 -11.48 -8.57 6.74
CA ILE A 12 -12.41 -9.70 6.96
C ILE A 12 -13.88 -9.23 7.03
N PRO A 13 -14.25 -8.23 7.86
CA PRO A 13 -15.66 -7.78 7.94
C PRO A 13 -16.16 -7.19 6.62
N LEU A 14 -15.30 -6.55 5.85
CA LEU A 14 -15.65 -5.97 4.56
C LEU A 14 -15.93 -7.06 3.53
N PHE A 15 -15.08 -8.08 3.42
CA PHE A 15 -15.36 -9.22 2.55
C PHE A 15 -16.64 -9.95 2.98
N GLN A 16 -16.84 -10.20 4.28
CA GLN A 16 -18.05 -10.85 4.79
C GLN A 16 -19.33 -10.04 4.53
N ALA A 17 -19.24 -8.70 4.57
CA ALA A 17 -20.39 -7.83 4.34
C ALA A 17 -20.66 -7.58 2.86
N HIS A 18 -19.73 -7.89 1.95
CA HIS A 18 -19.88 -7.58 0.54
C HIS A 18 -20.96 -8.51 -0.10
N PRO A 19 -22.00 -7.98 -0.76
CA PRO A 19 -23.16 -8.77 -1.20
C PRO A 19 -22.84 -9.80 -2.29
N LEU A 20 -21.68 -9.67 -2.94
CA LEU A 20 -21.17 -10.60 -3.95
C LEU A 20 -20.15 -11.61 -3.38
N VAL A 21 -19.95 -11.67 -2.06
CA VAL A 21 -19.09 -12.66 -1.41
C VAL A 21 -19.98 -13.61 -0.60
N GLN A 22 -19.92 -14.90 -0.92
CA GLN A 22 -20.72 -15.92 -0.24
C GLN A 22 -20.10 -16.35 1.10
N GLU A 23 -18.79 -16.57 1.11
CA GLU A 23 -18.06 -17.09 2.27
C GLU A 23 -16.65 -16.49 2.34
N VAL A 24 -16.16 -16.27 3.55
CA VAL A 24 -14.75 -15.94 3.81
C VAL A 24 -14.13 -17.07 4.62
N SER A 25 -13.07 -17.68 4.09
CA SER A 25 -12.23 -18.65 4.79
C SER A 25 -10.86 -18.03 5.12
N CYS A 26 -10.18 -18.53 6.16
CA CYS A 26 -8.89 -18.01 6.61
C CYS A 26 -7.81 -19.09 6.65
N CYS A 27 -6.57 -18.67 6.41
CA CYS A 27 -5.37 -19.49 6.47
C CYS A 27 -4.24 -18.69 7.12
N ASP A 28 -3.61 -19.26 8.13
CA ASP A 28 -2.39 -18.75 8.76
C ASP A 28 -1.61 -19.94 9.31
N LEU A 29 -0.29 -19.79 9.41
CA LEU A 29 0.61 -20.83 9.94
C LEU A 29 0.54 -20.91 11.47
N ASP A 30 0.12 -19.83 12.13
CA ASP A 30 -0.02 -19.78 13.59
C ASP A 30 -1.42 -20.23 14.03
N GLU A 31 -1.50 -21.41 14.66
CA GLU A 31 -2.77 -22.01 15.10
C GLU A 31 -3.52 -21.14 16.12
N ALA A 32 -2.80 -20.45 17.00
CA ALA A 32 -3.40 -19.56 18.00
C ALA A 32 -4.07 -18.34 17.34
N THR A 33 -3.39 -17.72 16.37
CA THR A 33 -3.92 -16.64 15.53
C THR A 33 -5.14 -17.12 14.76
N MET A 34 -5.10 -18.33 14.19
CA MET A 34 -6.24 -18.91 13.49
C MET A 34 -7.44 -19.13 14.41
N ALA A 35 -7.24 -19.66 15.61
CA ALA A 35 -8.31 -19.86 16.58
C ALA A 35 -8.95 -18.53 17.00
N GLU A 36 -8.14 -17.52 17.30
CA GLU A 36 -8.60 -16.17 17.66
C GLU A 36 -9.43 -15.54 16.52
N VAL A 37 -8.90 -15.56 15.29
CA VAL A 37 -9.55 -14.96 14.12
C VAL A 37 -10.83 -15.71 13.77
N ALA A 38 -10.82 -17.04 13.81
CA ALA A 38 -12.00 -17.83 13.52
C ALA A 38 -13.13 -17.57 14.51
N GLN A 39 -12.81 -17.49 15.81
CA GLN A 39 -13.79 -17.15 16.84
C GLN A 39 -14.30 -15.71 16.68
N ARG A 40 -13.40 -14.74 16.52
CA ARG A 40 -13.73 -13.31 16.48
C ARG A 40 -14.63 -12.95 15.30
N PHE A 41 -14.33 -13.49 14.13
CA PHE A 41 -15.04 -13.18 12.88
C PHE A 41 -16.03 -14.27 12.46
N ARG A 42 -16.26 -15.28 13.30
CA ARG A 42 -17.17 -16.40 13.03
C ARG A 42 -16.86 -17.11 11.71
N ILE A 43 -15.57 -17.33 11.44
CA ILE A 43 -15.10 -18.04 10.26
C ILE A 43 -15.29 -19.54 10.51
N THR A 44 -16.13 -20.18 9.70
CA THR A 44 -16.47 -21.60 9.83
C THR A 44 -15.49 -22.52 9.12
N ARG A 45 -14.72 -21.98 8.17
CA ARG A 45 -13.77 -22.75 7.36
C ARG A 45 -12.38 -22.15 7.44
N THR A 46 -11.43 -22.98 7.88
CA THR A 46 -10.03 -22.62 8.01
C THR A 46 -9.14 -23.61 7.26
N PHE A 47 -7.96 -23.15 6.86
CA PHE A 47 -6.93 -23.96 6.22
C PHE A 47 -5.63 -23.83 7.00
N ARG A 48 -4.85 -24.91 7.05
CA ARG A 48 -3.59 -24.96 7.82
C ARG A 48 -2.40 -24.42 7.04
N ASN A 49 -2.47 -24.47 5.71
CA ASN A 49 -1.40 -24.04 4.84
C ASN A 49 -1.94 -23.64 3.46
N LEU A 50 -1.07 -23.02 2.67
CA LEU A 50 -1.41 -22.55 1.34
C LEU A 50 -1.85 -23.68 0.39
N ASP A 51 -1.28 -24.88 0.49
CA ASP A 51 -1.62 -25.99 -0.42
C ASP A 51 -3.09 -26.39 -0.29
N GLU A 52 -3.60 -26.46 0.94
CA GLU A 52 -5.02 -26.71 1.20
C GLU A 52 -5.91 -25.61 0.60
N VAL A 53 -5.50 -24.34 0.67
CA VAL A 53 -6.24 -23.22 0.05
C VAL A 53 -6.25 -23.39 -1.47
N LEU A 54 -5.11 -23.69 -2.09
CA LEU A 54 -4.97 -23.82 -3.54
C LEU A 54 -5.77 -25.00 -4.10
N GLN A 55 -5.88 -26.10 -3.34
CA GLN A 55 -6.65 -27.29 -3.71
C GLN A 55 -8.17 -27.15 -3.44
N SER A 56 -8.56 -26.14 -2.68
CA SER A 56 -9.96 -25.90 -2.35
C SER A 56 -10.75 -25.27 -3.50
N ASP A 57 -12.06 -25.13 -3.29
CA ASP A 57 -13.03 -24.51 -4.18
C ASP A 57 -13.13 -22.97 -4.06
N VAL A 58 -12.29 -22.31 -3.25
CA VAL A 58 -12.29 -20.84 -3.17
C VAL A 58 -11.99 -20.22 -4.54
N GLU A 59 -12.61 -19.11 -4.92
CA GLU A 59 -12.38 -18.48 -6.23
C GLU A 59 -11.24 -17.45 -6.20
N ALA A 60 -11.02 -16.84 -5.03
CA ALA A 60 -10.06 -15.75 -4.84
C ALA A 60 -9.28 -15.89 -3.53
N ILE A 61 -8.05 -15.38 -3.53
CA ILE A 61 -7.17 -15.32 -2.37
C ILE A 61 -6.79 -13.86 -2.11
N ALA A 62 -6.94 -13.41 -0.86
CA ALA A 62 -6.40 -12.14 -0.40
C ALA A 62 -5.20 -12.39 0.53
N ILE A 63 -4.02 -11.87 0.14
CA ILE A 63 -2.71 -12.13 0.74
C ILE A 63 -2.34 -10.96 1.67
N PHE A 64 -2.10 -11.29 2.94
CA PHE A 64 -1.70 -10.36 4.01
C PHE A 64 -0.53 -10.94 4.83
N THR A 65 0.42 -11.57 4.13
CA THR A 65 1.59 -12.23 4.72
C THR A 65 2.79 -11.27 4.79
N GLN A 66 3.99 -11.79 5.05
CA GLN A 66 5.22 -11.02 4.98
C GLN A 66 5.53 -10.63 3.52
N ARG A 67 5.96 -9.38 3.31
CA ARG A 67 6.14 -8.72 2.00
C ARG A 67 6.87 -9.56 0.94
N TRP A 68 7.94 -10.27 1.32
CA TRP A 68 8.74 -11.09 0.39
C TRP A 68 8.04 -12.39 -0.05
N THR A 69 6.90 -12.74 0.57
CA THR A 69 6.11 -13.92 0.21
C THR A 69 4.95 -13.59 -0.72
N HIS A 70 4.62 -12.30 -0.94
CA HIS A 70 3.47 -11.88 -1.73
C HIS A 70 3.51 -12.44 -3.17
N ALA A 71 4.58 -12.16 -3.93
CA ALA A 71 4.69 -12.65 -5.31
C ALA A 71 4.74 -14.18 -5.41
N PRO A 72 5.56 -14.91 -4.61
CA PRO A 72 5.53 -16.37 -4.61
C PRO A 72 4.14 -16.96 -4.35
N ILE A 73 3.39 -16.42 -3.39
CA ILE A 73 2.03 -16.89 -3.08
C ILE A 73 1.07 -16.56 -4.23
N ALA A 74 1.13 -15.33 -4.75
CA ALA A 74 0.28 -14.87 -5.84
C ALA A 74 0.48 -15.68 -7.12
N LEU A 75 1.73 -15.97 -7.50
CA LEU A 75 2.04 -16.79 -8.67
C LEU A 75 1.45 -18.20 -8.56
N ARG A 76 1.55 -18.80 -7.38
CA ARG A 76 0.96 -20.12 -7.10
C ARG A 76 -0.57 -20.08 -7.12
N ALA A 77 -1.17 -19.03 -6.60
CA ALA A 77 -2.62 -18.80 -6.63
C ALA A 77 -3.15 -18.67 -8.06
N LEU A 78 -2.52 -17.80 -8.88
CA LEU A 78 -2.88 -17.62 -10.28
C LEU A 78 -2.72 -18.92 -11.07
N ALA A 79 -1.64 -19.67 -10.84
CA ALA A 79 -1.42 -20.97 -11.48
C ALA A 79 -2.48 -22.02 -11.08
N ALA A 80 -3.04 -21.92 -9.87
CA ALA A 80 -4.13 -22.77 -9.38
C ALA A 80 -5.53 -22.28 -9.81
N GLY A 81 -5.62 -21.28 -10.69
CA GLY A 81 -6.91 -20.78 -11.17
C GLY A 81 -7.60 -19.81 -10.21
N LYS A 82 -6.87 -19.16 -9.29
CA LYS A 82 -7.43 -18.29 -8.24
C LYS A 82 -7.14 -16.82 -8.53
N HIS A 83 -8.14 -15.96 -8.38
CA HIS A 83 -7.94 -14.51 -8.40
C HIS A 83 -7.13 -14.06 -7.16
N VAL A 84 -6.39 -12.96 -7.27
CA VAL A 84 -5.48 -12.50 -6.21
C VAL A 84 -5.72 -11.05 -5.83
N TYR A 85 -5.94 -10.82 -4.54
CA TYR A 85 -5.70 -9.54 -3.89
C TYR A 85 -4.40 -9.64 -3.08
N SER A 86 -3.49 -8.69 -3.21
CA SER A 86 -2.23 -8.67 -2.45
C SER A 86 -2.10 -7.38 -1.67
N ALA A 87 -1.77 -7.47 -0.37
CA ALA A 87 -1.25 -6.31 0.33
C ALA A 87 0.01 -5.77 -0.38
N VAL A 88 0.34 -4.50 -0.12
CA VAL A 88 1.55 -3.88 -0.66
C VAL A 88 2.82 -4.46 0.01
N PRO A 89 3.95 -4.54 -0.70
CA PRO A 89 4.16 -4.28 -2.12
C PRO A 89 3.74 -5.52 -2.95
N ALA A 90 3.70 -5.41 -4.27
CA ALA A 90 3.39 -6.55 -5.14
C ALA A 90 4.53 -7.60 -5.12
N ALA A 91 5.78 -7.14 -5.15
CA ALA A 91 6.97 -7.98 -5.12
C ALA A 91 8.19 -7.25 -4.54
N THR A 92 9.24 -8.02 -4.27
CA THR A 92 10.55 -7.52 -3.80
C THR A 92 11.66 -7.62 -4.85
N SER A 93 11.35 -8.09 -6.07
CA SER A 93 12.29 -8.20 -7.20
C SER A 93 11.61 -7.80 -8.52
N ILE A 94 12.41 -7.36 -9.50
CA ILE A 94 11.90 -7.02 -10.84
C ILE A 94 11.44 -8.28 -11.57
N GLU A 95 12.16 -9.38 -11.37
CA GLU A 95 11.87 -10.69 -11.92
C GLU A 95 10.48 -11.17 -11.49
N ASP A 96 10.15 -11.05 -10.21
CA ASP A 96 8.82 -11.42 -9.70
C ASP A 96 7.72 -10.52 -10.26
N LEU A 97 7.96 -9.21 -10.45
CA LEU A 97 6.99 -8.32 -11.11
C LEU A 97 6.71 -8.77 -12.55
N HIS A 98 7.75 -9.16 -13.30
CA HIS A 98 7.58 -9.72 -14.65
C HIS A 98 6.77 -11.00 -14.61
N LEU A 99 7.10 -11.93 -13.71
CA LEU A 99 6.38 -13.19 -13.57
C LEU A 99 4.90 -12.95 -13.22
N LEU A 100 4.57 -11.99 -12.36
CA LEU A 100 3.19 -11.66 -12.02
C LEU A 100 2.42 -11.13 -13.22
N VAL A 101 2.99 -10.18 -13.97
CA VAL A 101 2.36 -9.63 -15.17
C VAL A 101 2.12 -10.73 -16.20
N GLU A 102 3.10 -11.60 -16.45
CA GLU A 102 2.96 -12.69 -17.40
C GLU A 102 1.96 -13.76 -16.93
N ALA A 103 1.91 -14.06 -15.63
CA ALA A 103 0.91 -14.98 -15.08
C ALA A 103 -0.51 -14.45 -15.26
N VAL A 104 -0.74 -13.16 -15.01
CA VAL A 104 -2.05 -12.52 -15.23
C VAL A 104 -2.42 -12.52 -16.71
N LYS A 105 -1.49 -12.16 -17.62
CA LYS A 105 -1.73 -12.24 -19.07
C LYS A 105 -2.09 -13.65 -19.53
N LYS A 106 -1.37 -14.67 -19.04
CA LYS A 106 -1.57 -16.06 -19.43
C LYS A 106 -2.89 -16.64 -18.93
N THR A 107 -3.27 -16.30 -17.71
CA THR A 107 -4.44 -16.89 -17.05
C THR A 107 -5.72 -16.11 -17.29
N GLY A 108 -5.62 -14.81 -17.59
CA GLY A 108 -6.76 -13.89 -17.64
C GLY A 108 -7.39 -13.60 -16.27
N LEU A 109 -6.79 -14.09 -15.18
CA LEU A 109 -7.30 -13.89 -13.82
C LEU A 109 -7.04 -12.47 -13.33
N ILE A 110 -7.83 -12.06 -12.35
CA ILE A 110 -7.69 -10.75 -11.70
C ILE A 110 -6.56 -10.81 -10.67
N TYR A 111 -5.65 -9.85 -10.76
CA TYR A 111 -4.73 -9.49 -9.69
C TYR A 111 -4.96 -8.03 -9.32
N MET A 112 -5.04 -7.74 -8.01
CA MET A 112 -5.13 -6.39 -7.49
C MET A 112 -4.15 -6.20 -6.33
N MET A 113 -3.37 -5.12 -6.35
CA MET A 113 -2.63 -4.69 -5.16
C MET A 113 -3.50 -3.76 -4.31
N GLY A 114 -3.50 -3.99 -3.00
CA GLY A 114 -4.19 -3.20 -1.99
C GLY A 114 -3.48 -1.89 -1.65
N GLU A 115 -3.19 -1.06 -2.65
CA GLU A 115 -2.53 0.23 -2.46
C GLU A 115 -3.52 1.27 -1.93
N THR A 116 -3.49 1.46 -0.61
CA THR A 116 -4.42 2.33 0.13
C THR A 116 -4.27 3.80 -0.23
N SER A 117 -3.06 4.28 -0.54
CA SER A 117 -2.79 5.70 -0.77
C SER A 117 -3.53 6.24 -2.00
N CYS A 118 -3.86 5.37 -2.95
CA CYS A 118 -4.70 5.67 -4.11
C CYS A 118 -6.12 6.13 -3.75
N TYR A 119 -6.59 5.90 -2.52
CA TYR A 119 -7.92 6.30 -2.06
C TYR A 119 -7.89 7.31 -0.92
N TYR A 120 -6.73 7.89 -0.58
CA TYR A 120 -6.68 8.92 0.46
C TYR A 120 -7.39 10.19 -0.01
N GLY A 121 -7.88 10.99 0.95
CA GLY A 121 -8.62 12.21 0.64
C GLY A 121 -7.79 13.20 -0.17
N ASN A 122 -6.52 13.40 0.21
CA ASN A 122 -5.58 14.24 -0.54
C ASN A 122 -5.43 13.74 -1.99
N ARG A 123 -5.45 12.42 -2.17
CA ARG A 123 -5.24 11.79 -3.46
C ARG A 123 -6.43 11.95 -4.38
N LEU A 124 -7.64 11.72 -3.87
CA LEU A 124 -8.85 11.95 -4.62
C LEU A 124 -8.97 13.43 -4.99
N PHE A 125 -8.74 14.34 -4.05
CA PHE A 125 -8.73 15.78 -4.33
C PHE A 125 -7.79 16.15 -5.48
N CYS A 126 -6.53 15.69 -5.43
CA CYS A 126 -5.57 15.98 -6.49
C CYS A 126 -6.00 15.38 -7.85
N ARG A 127 -6.65 14.21 -7.86
CA ARG A 127 -7.13 13.60 -9.11
C ARG A 127 -8.28 14.38 -9.71
N GLU A 128 -9.19 14.88 -8.88
CA GLU A 128 -10.28 15.75 -9.35
C GLU A 128 -9.74 17.02 -10.00
N LYS A 129 -8.74 17.65 -9.35
CA LYS A 129 -8.05 18.82 -9.90
C LYS A 129 -7.30 18.51 -11.19
N TRP A 130 -6.67 17.34 -11.27
CA TRP A 130 -5.97 16.89 -12.46
C TRP A 130 -6.92 16.60 -13.63
N ASP A 131 -7.99 15.86 -13.38
CA ASP A 131 -9.03 15.53 -14.38
C ASP A 131 -9.75 16.79 -14.88
N ALA A 132 -9.88 17.82 -14.03
CA ALA A 132 -10.39 19.13 -14.40
C ALA A 132 -9.37 20.01 -15.16
N GLY A 133 -8.13 19.56 -15.34
CA GLY A 133 -7.05 20.29 -16.00
C GLY A 133 -6.44 21.42 -15.17
N GLU A 134 -6.76 21.54 -13.88
CA GLU A 134 -6.36 22.66 -13.03
C GLU A 134 -4.86 22.64 -12.65
N PHE A 135 -4.19 21.48 -12.79
CA PHE A 135 -2.73 21.41 -12.67
C PHE A 135 -2.00 21.89 -13.94
N GLY A 136 -2.65 21.86 -15.11
CA GLY A 136 -1.96 21.99 -16.40
C GLY A 136 -1.04 20.78 -16.67
N HIS A 137 0.22 21.03 -17.04
CA HIS A 137 1.20 19.96 -17.26
C HIS A 137 1.98 19.64 -15.99
N PHE A 138 2.29 18.36 -15.76
CA PHE A 138 3.09 17.92 -14.62
C PHE A 138 4.53 18.47 -14.73
N VAL A 139 5.01 19.08 -13.64
CA VAL A 139 6.38 19.60 -13.53
C VAL A 139 7.17 18.78 -12.53
N TYR A 140 6.65 18.68 -11.30
CA TYR A 140 7.35 18.03 -10.20
C TYR A 140 6.38 17.41 -9.19
N GLY A 141 6.75 16.29 -8.59
CA GLY A 141 5.97 15.65 -7.52
C GLY A 141 6.86 15.13 -6.39
N GLU A 142 6.31 15.09 -5.19
CA GLU A 142 6.92 14.49 -4.03
C GLU A 142 6.00 13.46 -3.42
N GLY A 143 6.52 12.25 -3.23
CA GLY A 143 5.91 11.22 -2.44
C GLY A 143 6.81 10.88 -1.27
N ALA A 144 6.26 10.80 -0.07
CA ALA A 144 7.05 10.41 1.09
C ALA A 144 6.29 9.42 1.96
N TYR A 145 7.00 8.45 2.52
CA TYR A 145 6.53 7.63 3.64
C TYR A 145 7.53 7.71 4.79
N TYR A 146 7.19 8.56 5.76
CA TYR A 146 7.95 8.79 6.97
C TYR A 146 7.34 7.98 8.10
N HIS A 147 7.94 6.83 8.39
CA HIS A 147 7.42 5.92 9.41
C HIS A 147 8.54 5.36 10.27
N ASP A 148 8.88 6.08 11.34
CA ASP A 148 9.93 5.64 12.24
C ASP A 148 9.52 4.35 12.97
N MET A 149 10.34 3.31 12.83
CA MET A 149 10.02 1.99 13.38
C MET A 149 10.06 1.93 14.91
N SER A 150 10.73 2.88 15.57
CA SER A 150 10.75 2.94 17.04
C SER A 150 9.39 3.32 17.62
N HIS A 151 8.48 3.88 16.81
CA HIS A 151 7.09 4.16 17.21
C HIS A 151 6.20 2.91 17.09
N GLY A 152 6.55 1.84 17.82
CA GLY A 152 5.68 0.67 18.03
C GLY A 152 5.85 -0.50 17.05
N PHE A 153 6.58 -0.33 15.94
CA PHE A 153 6.75 -1.39 14.93
C PHE A 153 7.57 -2.58 15.41
N TYR A 154 8.42 -2.43 16.43
CA TYR A 154 9.24 -3.55 16.90
C TYR A 154 8.37 -4.73 17.34
N SER A 155 7.28 -4.45 18.04
CA SER A 155 6.33 -5.48 18.46
C SER A 155 5.64 -6.18 17.29
N VAL A 156 5.41 -5.46 16.19
CA VAL A 156 4.82 -5.99 14.96
C VAL A 156 5.81 -6.91 14.26
N PHE A 157 7.06 -6.47 14.12
CA PHE A 157 8.13 -7.28 13.53
C PHE A 157 8.46 -8.51 14.38
N GLN A 158 8.52 -8.36 15.70
CA GLN A 158 8.74 -9.45 16.65
C GLN A 158 7.69 -10.55 16.52
N ARG A 159 6.40 -10.18 16.42
CA ARG A 159 5.33 -11.14 16.17
C ARG A 159 5.46 -11.80 14.80
N GLY A 160 5.69 -11.02 13.74
CA GLY A 160 5.73 -11.54 12.37
C GLY A 160 6.99 -12.35 12.01
N GLY A 161 8.12 -12.10 12.68
CA GLY A 161 9.41 -12.73 12.40
C GLY A 161 9.96 -13.62 13.52
N GLY A 162 9.28 -13.70 14.66
CA GLY A 162 9.66 -14.53 15.80
C GLY A 162 11.09 -14.26 16.29
N ALA A 163 11.86 -15.33 16.55
CA ALA A 163 13.27 -15.21 16.95
C ALA A 163 14.14 -14.49 15.90
N ASN A 164 13.77 -14.55 14.62
CA ASN A 164 14.48 -13.95 13.49
C ASN A 164 13.92 -12.58 13.08
N TRP A 165 13.18 -11.91 13.97
CA TRP A 165 12.50 -10.67 13.62
C TRP A 165 13.42 -9.55 13.15
N LYS A 166 14.65 -9.46 13.67
CA LYS A 166 15.61 -8.42 13.22
C LYS A 166 16.01 -8.62 11.76
N ALA A 167 16.28 -9.87 11.37
CA ALA A 167 16.64 -10.22 10.00
C ALA A 167 15.55 -9.83 9.01
N THR A 168 14.30 -10.04 9.41
CA THR A 168 13.11 -9.77 8.60
C THR A 168 12.61 -8.32 8.66
N ALA A 169 12.88 -7.60 9.74
CA ALA A 169 12.52 -6.18 9.92
C ALA A 169 13.39 -5.26 9.05
N SER A 170 14.59 -5.69 8.70
CA SER A 170 15.57 -4.97 7.88
C SER A 170 15.21 -4.87 6.39
N VAL A 171 13.92 -4.77 6.06
CA VAL A 171 13.45 -4.58 4.68
C VAL A 171 14.03 -3.26 4.16
N PRO A 172 14.74 -3.25 3.02
CA PRO A 172 15.16 -2.00 2.42
C PRO A 172 13.96 -1.06 2.23
N PRO A 173 14.03 0.21 2.65
CA PRO A 173 12.89 1.11 2.61
C PRO A 173 12.25 1.21 1.22
N MET A 174 13.07 1.24 0.15
CA MET A 174 12.62 1.30 -1.24
C MET A 174 12.09 -0.01 -1.81
N LEU A 175 12.09 -1.13 -1.06
CA LEU A 175 11.27 -2.30 -1.39
C LEU A 175 9.82 -2.15 -0.91
N TYR A 176 9.48 -1.02 -0.27
CA TYR A 176 8.09 -0.67 0.10
C TYR A 176 7.68 0.73 -0.42
N PRO A 177 7.96 1.06 -1.69
CA PRO A 177 7.82 2.43 -2.20
C PRO A 177 6.39 2.74 -2.61
N THR A 178 5.47 1.76 -2.56
CA THR A 178 4.23 1.82 -3.34
C THR A 178 3.34 2.96 -2.89
N HIS A 179 3.25 3.24 -1.58
CA HIS A 179 2.50 4.37 -1.06
C HIS A 179 3.01 5.70 -1.65
N SER A 180 4.31 5.97 -1.52
CA SER A 180 4.94 7.22 -1.92
C SER A 180 4.99 7.38 -3.45
N VAL A 181 5.24 6.31 -4.20
CA VAL A 181 5.22 6.33 -5.68
C VAL A 181 3.79 6.50 -6.20
N ALA A 182 2.82 5.77 -5.66
CA ALA A 182 1.42 5.86 -6.07
C ALA A 182 0.85 7.25 -5.77
N MET A 183 1.30 7.92 -4.71
CA MET A 183 0.99 9.32 -4.42
C MET A 183 1.39 10.28 -5.54
N VAL A 184 2.29 9.94 -6.46
CA VAL A 184 2.56 10.77 -7.64
C VAL A 184 1.84 10.20 -8.86
N LEU A 185 2.04 8.92 -9.16
CA LEU A 185 1.68 8.35 -10.46
C LEU A 185 0.18 8.10 -10.66
N SER A 186 -0.59 7.80 -9.61
CA SER A 186 -2.05 7.58 -9.71
C SER A 186 -2.92 8.84 -9.95
N VAL A 187 -2.29 10.01 -10.16
CA VAL A 187 -2.92 11.30 -10.52
C VAL A 187 -2.43 11.68 -11.89
N THR A 188 -1.12 11.70 -12.11
CA THR A 188 -0.56 12.13 -13.39
C THR A 188 -0.74 11.10 -14.50
N GLY A 189 -0.91 9.82 -14.14
CA GLY A 189 -0.93 8.71 -15.09
C GLY A 189 0.43 8.39 -15.71
N ALA A 190 1.47 9.18 -15.40
CA ALA A 190 2.82 8.99 -15.89
C ALA A 190 3.46 7.70 -15.31
N ARG A 191 4.59 7.29 -15.88
CA ARG A 191 5.47 6.27 -15.30
C ARG A 191 6.84 6.87 -14.99
N MET A 192 7.52 6.33 -13.98
CA MET A 192 8.94 6.63 -13.77
C MET A 192 9.77 5.87 -14.80
N THR A 193 10.74 6.55 -15.43
CA THR A 193 11.55 6.02 -16.54
C THR A 193 12.99 5.72 -16.11
N SER A 194 13.52 6.50 -15.17
CA SER A 194 14.83 6.30 -14.57
C SER A 194 14.88 6.87 -13.17
N VAL A 195 15.74 6.33 -12.32
CA VAL A 195 15.89 6.74 -10.92
C VAL A 195 17.35 6.81 -10.49
N SER A 196 17.69 7.77 -9.65
CA SER A 196 18.94 7.85 -8.89
C SER A 196 18.59 7.97 -7.40
N CYS A 197 19.22 7.19 -6.54
CA CYS A 197 18.85 7.09 -5.14
C CYS A 197 20.06 7.07 -4.22
N LEU A 198 19.96 7.77 -3.09
CA LEU A 198 20.94 7.74 -2.01
C LEU A 198 20.31 7.11 -0.77
N GLY A 199 21.12 6.35 -0.03
CA GLY A 199 20.72 5.67 1.20
C GLY A 199 21.44 6.24 2.41
N TRP A 200 20.70 6.43 3.50
CA TRP A 200 21.26 6.71 4.82
C TRP A 200 21.49 5.38 5.55
N LYS A 201 22.77 5.09 5.85
CA LYS A 201 23.15 3.91 6.62
C LYS A 201 22.76 4.10 8.07
N ASP A 202 22.10 3.09 8.63
CA ASP A 202 21.63 3.17 10.00
C ASP A 202 22.79 3.25 11.00
N ARG A 203 22.55 3.93 12.12
CA ARG A 203 23.54 4.09 13.19
C ARG A 203 23.00 3.71 14.55
N SER A 204 21.79 3.16 14.61
CA SER A 204 21.20 2.66 15.85
C SER A 204 21.89 1.38 16.29
N ASP A 205 21.90 1.14 17.60
CA ASP A 205 22.56 0.02 18.27
C ASP A 205 21.68 -1.23 18.42
N ASP A 206 20.45 -1.20 17.91
CA ASP A 206 19.52 -2.33 18.01
C ASP A 206 19.82 -3.49 17.06
N GLY A 207 20.72 -3.29 16.11
CA GLY A 207 21.21 -4.30 15.19
C GLY A 207 20.25 -4.70 14.07
N ILE A 208 19.15 -3.96 13.84
CA ILE A 208 18.17 -4.30 12.77
C ILE A 208 18.79 -4.12 11.38
N PHE A 209 19.50 -3.02 11.15
CA PHE A 209 20.11 -2.70 9.86
C PHE A 209 21.59 -3.10 9.78
N LEU A 210 22.00 -4.11 10.54
CA LEU A 210 23.29 -4.76 10.31
C LEU A 210 23.17 -5.67 9.08
N ARG A 211 24.08 -5.50 8.12
CA ARG A 211 24.02 -6.17 6.81
C ARG A 211 24.05 -7.69 6.94
N GLU A 212 24.81 -8.20 7.90
CA GLU A 212 24.96 -9.61 8.24
C GLU A 212 23.75 -10.21 8.96
N VAL A 213 22.92 -9.37 9.59
CA VAL A 213 21.66 -9.79 10.22
C VAL A 213 20.51 -9.76 9.21
N SER A 214 20.51 -8.75 8.33
CA SER A 214 19.45 -8.53 7.35
C SER A 214 19.31 -9.69 6.36
N GLN A 215 18.11 -10.26 6.23
CA GLN A 215 17.84 -11.27 5.18
C GLN A 215 17.96 -10.69 3.76
N PHE A 216 17.94 -9.36 3.63
CA PHE A 216 18.06 -8.64 2.36
C PHE A 216 19.48 -8.13 2.12
N GLY A 217 20.40 -8.32 3.08
CA GLY A 217 21.73 -7.70 3.03
C GLY A 217 21.68 -6.17 3.05
N ASN A 218 20.68 -5.59 3.73
CA ASN A 218 20.43 -4.15 3.77
C ASN A 218 21.01 -3.49 5.04
N ASP A 219 21.68 -2.36 4.85
CA ASP A 219 22.18 -1.49 5.91
C ASP A 219 21.58 -0.07 5.88
N PHE A 220 20.63 0.19 4.97
CA PHE A 220 19.95 1.48 4.85
C PHE A 220 18.66 1.50 5.66
N SER A 221 18.50 2.53 6.51
CA SER A 221 17.25 2.78 7.21
C SER A 221 16.37 3.84 6.54
N ASN A 222 16.97 4.72 5.74
CA ASN A 222 16.25 5.71 4.94
C ASN A 222 16.81 5.76 3.53
N GLN A 223 15.96 6.01 2.55
CA GLN A 223 16.38 6.19 1.16
C GLN A 223 15.60 7.34 0.51
N THR A 224 16.28 8.11 -0.31
CA THR A 224 15.71 9.20 -1.11
C THR A 224 16.06 8.98 -2.57
N ALA A 225 15.06 9.02 -3.44
CA ALA A 225 15.18 8.81 -4.87
C ALA A 225 14.72 10.04 -5.66
N LEU A 226 15.44 10.38 -6.71
CA LEU A 226 15.02 11.31 -7.77
C LEU A 226 14.69 10.51 -9.02
N CYS A 227 13.50 10.76 -9.58
CA CYS A 227 12.95 10.02 -10.69
C CYS A 227 12.69 10.96 -11.87
N ARG A 228 12.94 10.49 -13.09
CA ARG A 228 12.38 11.08 -14.31
C ARG A 228 11.05 10.40 -14.63
N THR A 229 10.10 11.14 -15.17
CA THR A 229 8.80 10.60 -15.60
C THR A 229 8.65 10.60 -17.12
N SER A 230 7.72 9.78 -17.62
CA SER A 230 7.48 9.57 -19.06
C SER A 230 6.91 10.78 -19.80
N ASP A 231 6.32 11.72 -19.07
CA ASP A 231 5.77 12.98 -19.56
C ASP A 231 6.80 14.14 -19.52
N GLY A 232 8.06 13.85 -19.16
CA GLY A 232 9.14 14.83 -19.09
C GLY A 232 9.27 15.54 -17.74
N GLY A 233 8.38 15.26 -16.78
CA GLY A 233 8.47 15.74 -15.41
C GLY A 233 9.51 15.01 -14.57
N MET A 234 9.46 15.29 -13.26
CA MET A 234 10.34 14.67 -12.27
C MET A 234 9.62 14.41 -10.95
N ALA A 235 10.13 13.48 -10.16
CA ALA A 235 9.59 13.23 -8.83
C ALA A 235 10.69 12.93 -7.81
N ARG A 236 10.44 13.30 -6.55
CA ARG A 236 11.25 12.87 -5.41
C ARG A 236 10.45 11.88 -4.56
N ILE A 237 11.06 10.75 -4.24
CA ILE A 237 10.46 9.71 -3.42
C ILE A 237 11.30 9.49 -2.17
N ASN A 238 10.69 9.58 -1.00
CA ASN A 238 11.36 9.33 0.28
C ASN A 238 10.72 8.14 1.02
N GLU A 239 11.55 7.21 1.46
CA GLU A 239 11.15 6.04 2.25
C GLU A 239 12.01 5.95 3.51
N PHE A 240 11.49 6.43 4.65
CA PHE A 240 12.26 6.57 5.89
C PHE A 240 11.71 5.66 6.99
N ARG A 241 12.61 4.95 7.67
CA ARG A 241 12.34 4.07 8.83
C ARG A 241 13.01 4.56 10.12
N ARG A 242 13.86 5.58 10.01
CA ARG A 242 14.58 6.26 11.10
C ARG A 242 14.52 7.77 10.91
N CYS A 243 13.51 8.42 11.46
CA CYS A 243 13.32 9.85 11.27
C CYS A 243 12.67 10.48 12.49
N GLY A 244 13.06 11.72 12.80
CA GLY A 244 12.51 12.52 13.89
C GLY A 244 11.09 13.03 13.60
N THR A 245 10.18 12.16 13.14
CA THR A 245 8.79 12.49 12.86
C THR A 245 7.89 11.66 13.77
N LYS A 246 6.98 12.32 14.49
CA LYS A 246 6.02 11.64 15.37
C LYS A 246 4.64 12.27 15.21
N GLY A 247 3.67 11.43 14.85
CA GLY A 247 2.29 11.85 14.59
C GLY A 247 2.13 12.66 13.30
N GLY A 248 0.87 13.01 12.99
CA GLY A 248 0.50 13.60 11.70
C GLY A 248 0.51 12.57 10.57
N ARG A 249 0.38 13.05 9.33
CA ARG A 249 0.40 12.19 8.13
C ARG A 249 1.77 11.56 7.94
N SER A 250 1.82 10.23 7.88
CA SER A 250 3.02 9.44 7.63
C SER A 250 3.31 9.32 6.13
N VAL A 251 2.27 9.25 5.30
CA VAL A 251 2.36 9.34 3.84
C VAL A 251 2.05 10.77 3.41
N ARG A 252 2.91 11.40 2.60
CA ARG A 252 2.76 12.81 2.19
C ARG A 252 2.89 13.01 0.70
N LEU A 253 2.20 14.04 0.21
CA LEU A 253 2.14 14.42 -1.19
C LEU A 253 2.40 15.91 -1.40
N SER A 254 3.30 16.24 -2.32
CA SER A 254 3.29 17.54 -2.99
C SER A 254 3.27 17.34 -4.51
N LEU A 255 2.50 18.14 -5.24
CA LEU A 255 2.39 18.09 -6.70
C LEU A 255 2.41 19.49 -7.25
N PHE A 256 3.21 19.69 -8.29
CA PHE A 256 3.36 20.97 -8.97
C PHE A 256 3.13 20.74 -10.45
N GLY A 257 2.13 21.42 -10.98
CA GLY A 257 1.92 21.56 -12.41
C GLY A 257 2.18 22.99 -12.87
N THR A 258 1.96 23.24 -14.15
CA THR A 258 2.17 24.57 -14.75
C THR A 258 1.13 25.61 -14.33
N GLU A 259 -0.06 25.17 -13.89
CA GLU A 259 -1.19 26.05 -13.54
C GLU A 259 -1.62 25.95 -12.06
N GLY A 260 -1.31 24.84 -11.39
CA GLY A 260 -1.73 24.58 -10.02
C GLY A 260 -0.74 23.76 -9.23
N SER A 261 -0.82 23.84 -7.91
CA SER A 261 -0.01 23.06 -6.99
C SER A 261 -0.80 22.58 -5.78
N TYR A 262 -0.41 21.43 -5.27
CA TYR A 262 -0.84 20.88 -4.00
C TYR A 262 0.38 20.65 -3.14
N GLU A 263 0.35 21.09 -1.89
CA GLU A 263 1.47 20.93 -0.96
C GLU A 263 0.97 20.46 0.39
N GLU A 264 1.61 19.42 0.94
CA GLU A 264 1.20 18.83 2.20
C GLU A 264 2.34 18.77 3.21
N SER A 265 2.00 19.16 4.44
CA SER A 265 2.84 19.02 5.62
C SER A 265 2.33 17.89 6.52
N ALA A 266 2.94 17.73 7.70
CA ALA A 266 2.46 16.73 8.66
C ALA A 266 1.01 16.95 9.13
N ARG A 267 0.47 18.17 9.04
CA ARG A 267 -0.82 18.54 9.66
C ARG A 267 -1.75 19.42 8.82
N ASP A 268 -1.27 19.92 7.69
CA ASP A 268 -2.04 20.84 6.84
C ASP A 268 -1.73 20.57 5.37
N ALA A 269 -2.66 20.94 4.51
CA ALA A 269 -2.60 20.76 3.08
C ALA A 269 -3.13 22.00 2.37
N MET A 270 -2.37 22.48 1.39
CA MET A 270 -2.66 23.70 0.65
C MET A 270 -2.89 23.39 -0.83
N TRP A 271 -3.88 24.04 -1.42
CA TRP A 271 -4.08 24.13 -2.85
C TRP A 271 -3.72 25.53 -3.33
N GLY A 272 -2.82 25.64 -4.29
CA GLY A 272 -2.43 26.87 -4.96
C GLY A 272 -2.80 26.84 -6.44
N SER A 273 -2.98 28.02 -7.01
CA SER A 273 -3.07 28.19 -8.46
C SER A 273 -2.19 29.34 -8.91
N ARG A 274 -1.90 29.41 -10.20
CA ARG A 274 -1.15 30.51 -10.79
C ARG A 274 -1.77 31.90 -10.55
N MET A 275 -3.09 31.94 -10.33
CA MET A 275 -3.89 33.17 -10.30
C MET A 275 -4.45 33.53 -8.92
N ALA A 276 -4.24 32.70 -7.89
CA ALA A 276 -4.82 32.92 -6.57
C ALA A 276 -3.89 32.42 -5.45
N ASP A 277 -3.95 33.10 -4.31
CA ASP A 277 -3.20 32.71 -3.11
C ASP A 277 -3.57 31.29 -2.66
N PRO A 278 -2.61 30.52 -2.11
CA PRO A 278 -2.89 29.17 -1.62
C PRO A 278 -3.95 29.15 -0.52
N VAL A 279 -4.88 28.21 -0.61
CA VAL A 279 -5.94 27.98 0.38
C VAL A 279 -5.78 26.62 1.03
N SER A 280 -6.06 26.54 2.34
CA SER A 280 -6.09 25.24 3.01
C SER A 280 -7.27 24.40 2.48
N VAL A 281 -7.00 23.13 2.25
CA VAL A 281 -7.99 22.14 1.79
C VAL A 281 -8.21 21.02 2.82
N GLU A 282 -7.66 21.19 4.03
CA GLU A 282 -7.70 20.21 5.11
C GLU A 282 -9.12 19.69 5.40
N ASP A 283 -10.12 20.59 5.42
CA ASP A 283 -11.52 20.23 5.68
C ASP A 283 -12.16 19.37 4.58
N GLN A 284 -11.58 19.33 3.38
CA GLN A 284 -12.07 18.52 2.27
C GLN A 284 -11.47 17.11 2.28
N ILE A 285 -10.24 16.98 2.78
CA ILE A 285 -9.41 15.78 2.64
C ILE A 285 -9.27 14.96 3.92
N LYS A 286 -9.53 15.55 5.09
CA LYS A 286 -9.35 14.85 6.37
C LYS A 286 -10.45 13.84 6.62
N CYS A 287 -10.06 12.61 6.97
CA CYS A 287 -10.98 11.66 7.57
C CYS A 287 -11.19 12.00 9.06
N VAL A 288 -12.32 11.57 9.61
CA VAL A 288 -12.63 11.71 11.03
C VAL A 288 -12.39 10.36 11.71
N ASP A 289 -11.71 10.36 12.85
CA ASP A 289 -11.52 9.15 13.65
C ASP A 289 -12.87 8.72 14.26
N VAL A 290 -13.36 7.52 13.89
CA VAL A 290 -14.73 7.07 14.28
C VAL A 290 -14.75 6.39 15.66
N TYR A 291 -13.59 5.98 16.18
CA TYR A 291 -13.51 5.14 17.38
C TYR A 291 -12.37 5.50 18.35
N ALA A 292 -12.05 6.78 18.50
CA ALA A 292 -11.23 7.22 19.64
C ALA A 292 -12.06 7.21 20.94
N SER A 293 -12.54 6.03 21.37
CA SER A 293 -12.88 5.88 22.79
C SER A 293 -11.56 5.68 23.53
N ASP A 294 -11.18 6.68 24.31
CA ASP A 294 -10.05 6.61 25.24
C ASP A 294 -10.38 5.69 26.41
N LYS A 295 -10.56 4.40 26.16
CA LYS A 295 -10.54 3.41 27.23
C LYS A 295 -9.08 3.20 27.61
N GLU A 296 -8.67 3.76 28.74
CA GLU A 296 -7.28 3.74 29.25
C GLU A 296 -6.71 2.32 29.49
N GLU A 297 -7.55 1.29 29.42
CA GLU A 297 -7.19 -0.12 29.70
C GLU A 297 -6.53 -0.85 28.51
N GLU A 298 -6.56 -0.32 27.28
CA GLU A 298 -5.93 -0.98 26.12
C GLU A 298 -4.42 -0.66 26.00
N PRO A 299 -3.55 -1.64 25.67
CA PRO A 299 -2.14 -1.40 25.42
C PRO A 299 -1.91 -0.31 24.37
N LYS A 300 -1.02 0.64 24.66
CA LYS A 300 -0.75 1.83 23.82
C LYS A 300 -0.50 1.51 22.33
N VAL A 301 0.18 0.40 22.04
CA VAL A 301 0.46 -0.06 20.67
C VAL A 301 -0.83 -0.41 19.93
N GLU A 302 -1.79 -1.04 20.60
CA GLU A 302 -3.09 -1.38 19.99
C GLU A 302 -3.95 -0.13 19.75
N ARG A 303 -3.84 0.87 20.63
CA ARG A 303 -4.52 2.18 20.47
C ARG A 303 -3.92 3.01 19.33
N GLU A 304 -2.60 3.06 19.19
CA GLU A 304 -1.92 3.78 18.09
C GLU A 304 -2.18 3.11 16.75
N LEU A 305 -2.10 1.77 16.69
CA LEU A 305 -2.47 0.99 15.49
C LEU A 305 -3.95 1.18 15.12
N ARG A 306 -4.87 1.22 16.10
CA ARG A 306 -6.31 1.44 15.85
C ARG A 306 -6.61 2.72 15.07
N ARG A 307 -5.86 3.80 15.29
CA ARG A 307 -6.08 5.08 14.58
C ARG A 307 -5.85 4.94 13.07
N ASP A 308 -4.81 4.19 12.68
CA ASP A 308 -4.54 3.93 11.27
C ASP A 308 -5.58 2.99 10.65
N PHE A 309 -6.25 2.16 11.45
CA PHE A 309 -7.14 1.10 10.97
C PHE A 309 -8.65 1.39 11.10
N LEU A 310 -9.04 2.49 11.75
CA LEU A 310 -10.44 2.88 11.99
C LEU A 310 -10.68 4.37 11.72
N THR A 311 -10.89 4.73 10.45
CA THR A 311 -11.15 6.10 9.99
C THR A 311 -12.52 6.21 9.32
N SER A 312 -13.08 7.42 9.24
CA SER A 312 -14.27 7.71 8.44
C SER A 312 -13.91 7.96 6.98
N PHE A 313 -14.85 8.56 6.25
CA PHE A 313 -14.63 9.19 4.96
C PHE A 313 -14.40 10.70 5.14
N ALA A 314 -13.40 11.26 4.46
CA ALA A 314 -13.33 12.69 4.18
C ALA A 314 -14.44 13.18 3.23
N PRO A 315 -14.81 14.48 3.24
CA PRO A 315 -15.84 15.01 2.35
C PRO A 315 -15.62 14.73 0.85
N VAL A 316 -14.37 14.78 0.37
CA VAL A 316 -14.04 14.46 -1.03
C VAL A 316 -14.44 13.02 -1.44
N HIS A 317 -14.54 12.08 -0.48
CA HIS A 317 -15.00 10.73 -0.76
C HIS A 317 -16.51 10.64 -1.05
N GLN A 318 -17.30 11.65 -0.68
CA GLN A 318 -18.76 11.56 -0.68
C GLN A 318 -19.33 11.15 -2.04
N LYS A 319 -18.81 11.74 -3.13
CA LYS A 319 -19.25 11.41 -4.49
C LYS A 319 -18.91 9.98 -4.93
N TYR A 320 -17.85 9.40 -4.37
CA TYR A 320 -17.44 8.03 -4.68
C TYR A 320 -18.18 7.01 -3.82
N ARG A 321 -18.66 7.42 -2.64
CA ARG A 321 -19.30 6.53 -1.66
C ARG A 321 -20.58 5.90 -2.16
N GLU A 322 -21.29 6.55 -3.08
CA GLU A 322 -22.56 6.05 -3.62
C GLU A 322 -22.41 4.72 -4.37
N ARG A 323 -21.21 4.41 -4.88
CA ARG A 323 -20.93 3.13 -5.55
C ARG A 323 -20.81 1.95 -4.59
N LEU A 324 -20.51 2.22 -3.32
CA LEU A 324 -20.19 1.18 -2.34
C LEU A 324 -21.47 0.44 -1.91
N PRO A 325 -21.37 -0.87 -1.61
CA PRO A 325 -22.48 -1.65 -1.10
C PRO A 325 -23.11 -1.01 0.15
N GLY A 326 -24.44 -1.01 0.23
CA GLY A 326 -25.15 -0.50 1.40
C GLY A 326 -24.76 -1.20 2.71
N SER A 327 -24.36 -2.47 2.64
CA SER A 327 -23.87 -3.28 3.76
C SER A 327 -22.58 -2.75 4.38
N PHE A 328 -21.78 -1.94 3.66
CA PHE A 328 -20.56 -1.33 4.19
C PHE A 328 -20.82 -0.16 5.14
N ARG A 329 -22.04 0.39 5.18
CA ARG A 329 -22.39 1.54 6.03
C ARG A 329 -22.17 1.28 7.53
N THR A 330 -22.26 0.01 7.95
CA THR A 330 -22.06 -0.41 9.35
C THR A 330 -20.70 -1.07 9.57
N GLN A 331 -19.87 -1.19 8.53
CA GLN A 331 -18.56 -1.81 8.62
C GLN A 331 -17.48 -0.77 8.92
N PRO A 332 -16.36 -1.18 9.54
CA PRO A 332 -15.22 -0.30 9.70
C PRO A 332 -14.71 0.20 8.34
N ASN A 333 -14.08 1.36 8.35
CA ASN A 333 -13.21 1.82 7.28
C ASN A 333 -11.87 2.22 7.90
N GLY A 334 -10.80 2.28 7.14
CA GLY A 334 -9.46 2.49 7.69
C GLY A 334 -8.47 2.92 6.62
N HIS A 335 -7.25 3.26 7.05
CA HIS A 335 -6.21 3.85 6.22
C HIS A 335 -6.78 5.01 5.39
N GLU A 336 -7.16 6.08 6.09
CA GLU A 336 -7.73 7.30 5.50
C GLU A 336 -8.91 7.06 4.56
N GLY A 337 -9.77 6.09 4.91
CA GLY A 337 -11.03 5.82 4.21
C GLY A 337 -10.94 4.87 3.01
N SER A 338 -9.78 4.23 2.81
CA SER A 338 -9.47 3.45 1.60
C SER A 338 -10.04 2.02 1.58
N HIS A 339 -10.13 1.35 2.73
CA HIS A 339 -10.39 -0.11 2.78
C HIS A 339 -11.69 -0.54 2.10
N GLN A 340 -12.77 0.25 2.25
CA GLN A 340 -14.06 -0.06 1.62
C GLN A 340 -13.97 -0.03 0.09
N PHE A 341 -13.27 0.95 -0.48
CA PHE A 341 -13.07 1.06 -1.93
C PHE A 341 -12.23 -0.09 -2.48
N LEU A 342 -11.13 -0.43 -1.82
CA LEU A 342 -10.26 -1.53 -2.22
C LEU A 342 -10.99 -2.88 -2.23
N THR A 343 -11.82 -3.13 -1.22
CA THR A 343 -12.61 -4.36 -1.12
C THR A 343 -13.65 -4.45 -2.23
N ASP A 344 -14.43 -3.38 -2.44
CA ASP A 344 -15.46 -3.32 -3.49
C ASP A 344 -14.85 -3.48 -4.88
N ASP A 345 -13.72 -2.80 -5.16
CA ASP A 345 -13.04 -2.89 -6.45
C ASP A 345 -12.58 -4.30 -6.77
N PHE A 346 -11.96 -4.99 -5.80
CA PHE A 346 -11.49 -6.34 -6.01
C PHE A 346 -12.64 -7.31 -6.29
N VAL A 347 -13.70 -7.28 -5.47
CA VAL A 347 -14.82 -8.20 -5.63
C VAL A 347 -15.56 -7.92 -6.94
N ARG A 348 -15.80 -6.65 -7.29
CA ARG A 348 -16.42 -6.29 -8.58
C ARG A 348 -15.54 -6.68 -9.77
N ALA A 349 -14.23 -6.54 -9.68
CA ALA A 349 -13.31 -6.97 -10.72
C ALA A 349 -13.38 -8.48 -10.96
N VAL A 350 -13.37 -9.28 -9.88
CA VAL A 350 -13.54 -10.74 -9.96
C VAL A 350 -14.86 -11.12 -10.64
N VAL A 351 -15.98 -10.55 -10.17
CA VAL A 351 -17.32 -10.90 -10.69
C VAL A 351 -17.54 -10.44 -12.13
N SER A 352 -17.02 -9.26 -12.49
CA SER A 352 -17.23 -8.70 -13.84
C SER A 352 -16.17 -9.12 -14.86
N GLY A 353 -15.05 -9.68 -14.42
CA GLY A 353 -13.87 -9.93 -15.26
C GLY A 353 -13.15 -8.66 -15.73
N ARG A 354 -13.54 -7.47 -15.26
CA ARG A 354 -12.91 -6.20 -15.64
C ARG A 354 -11.72 -5.91 -14.73
N GLN A 355 -10.65 -5.36 -15.31
CA GLN A 355 -9.46 -5.01 -14.55
C GLN A 355 -9.77 -3.93 -13.50
N PRO A 356 -9.30 -4.08 -12.25
CA PRO A 356 -9.44 -3.05 -11.23
C PRO A 356 -8.51 -1.87 -11.53
N PHE A 357 -8.75 -0.73 -10.88
CA PHE A 357 -7.90 0.46 -10.98
C PHE A 357 -6.43 0.15 -10.61
N ILE A 358 -6.20 -0.68 -9.60
CA ILE A 358 -4.87 -1.07 -9.11
C ILE A 358 -4.55 -2.52 -9.53
N ASN A 359 -4.65 -2.79 -10.82
CA ASN A 359 -4.31 -4.09 -11.39
C ASN A 359 -2.79 -4.37 -11.37
N VAL A 360 -2.35 -5.51 -11.91
CA VAL A 360 -0.94 -5.93 -11.88
C VAL A 360 0.02 -4.97 -12.59
N TRP A 361 -0.41 -4.29 -13.67
CA TRP A 361 0.43 -3.33 -14.40
C TRP A 361 0.65 -2.06 -13.60
N GLU A 362 -0.42 -1.51 -13.02
CA GLU A 362 -0.31 -0.37 -12.10
C GLU A 362 0.50 -0.73 -10.85
N SER A 363 0.32 -1.95 -10.34
CA SER A 363 1.10 -2.47 -9.22
C SER A 363 2.60 -2.50 -9.52
N ALA A 364 2.98 -3.01 -10.70
CA ALA A 364 4.36 -3.00 -11.16
C ALA A 364 4.89 -1.57 -11.36
N LYS A 365 4.06 -0.67 -11.92
CA LYS A 365 4.39 0.76 -12.11
C LYS A 365 4.68 1.46 -10.78
N TYR A 366 3.96 1.13 -9.71
CA TYR A 366 4.19 1.71 -8.38
C TYR A 366 5.36 1.05 -7.63
N ASN A 367 5.66 -0.21 -7.91
CA ASN A 367 6.63 -1.00 -7.15
C ASN A 367 8.05 -0.99 -7.75
N ALA A 368 8.17 -1.12 -9.07
CA ALA A 368 9.45 -1.24 -9.76
C ALA A 368 10.41 -0.07 -9.54
N PRO A 369 9.96 1.21 -9.52
CA PRO A 369 10.88 2.33 -9.32
C PRO A 369 11.66 2.23 -8.01
N GLY A 370 11.03 1.76 -6.93
CA GLY A 370 11.74 1.59 -5.65
C GLY A 370 12.71 0.42 -5.65
N ILE A 371 12.38 -0.71 -6.31
CA ILE A 371 13.32 -1.84 -6.43
C ILE A 371 14.61 -1.36 -7.14
N ILE A 372 14.46 -0.62 -8.25
CA ILE A 372 15.61 -0.03 -8.95
C ILE A 372 16.29 1.06 -8.12
N ALA A 373 15.54 1.87 -7.37
CA ALA A 373 16.11 2.87 -6.48
C ALA A 373 17.00 2.23 -5.40
N HIS A 374 16.59 1.08 -4.84
CA HIS A 374 17.44 0.36 -3.89
C HIS A 374 18.77 -0.07 -4.53
N GLU A 375 18.74 -0.62 -5.73
CA GLU A 375 19.97 -0.97 -6.47
C GLU A 375 20.82 0.26 -6.78
N SER A 376 20.22 1.39 -7.17
CA SER A 376 20.93 2.66 -7.37
C SER A 376 21.65 3.13 -6.10
N SER A 377 21.01 3.00 -4.93
CA SER A 377 21.62 3.39 -3.65
C SER A 377 22.82 2.52 -3.26
N ARG A 378 22.85 1.26 -3.70
CA ARG A 378 24.01 0.36 -3.52
C ARG A 378 25.17 0.71 -4.46
N ARG A 379 24.92 1.54 -5.47
CA ARG A 379 25.87 2.03 -6.47
C ARG A 379 26.09 3.54 -6.35
N GLU A 380 25.98 4.06 -5.13
CA GLU A 380 26.26 5.45 -4.78
C GLU A 380 25.47 6.48 -5.61
N GLY A 381 24.23 6.13 -5.99
CA GLY A 381 23.33 7.04 -6.72
C GLY A 381 23.48 6.99 -8.23
N GLU A 382 24.06 5.94 -8.81
CA GLU A 382 24.03 5.70 -10.26
C GLU A 382 22.59 5.84 -10.80
N TRP A 383 22.41 6.56 -11.91
CA TRP A 383 21.12 6.61 -12.60
C TRP A 383 20.83 5.27 -13.28
N LEU A 384 19.75 4.62 -12.87
CA LEU A 384 19.32 3.33 -13.42
C LEU A 384 17.97 3.47 -14.13
N ALA A 385 17.80 2.70 -15.20
CA ALA A 385 16.53 2.65 -15.93
C ALA A 385 15.48 1.86 -15.15
N VAL A 386 14.23 2.33 -15.18
CA VAL A 386 13.08 1.62 -14.63
C VAL A 386 12.41 0.84 -15.77
N PRO A 387 12.24 -0.49 -15.64
CA PRO A 387 11.60 -1.30 -16.68
C PRO A 387 10.15 -0.90 -16.89
N ASP A 388 9.70 -1.01 -18.14
CA ASP A 388 8.31 -0.79 -18.54
C ASP A 388 7.60 -2.15 -18.62
N PHE A 389 6.50 -2.30 -17.88
CA PHE A 389 5.71 -3.52 -17.83
C PHE A 389 4.52 -3.49 -18.81
N GLY A 390 4.39 -2.40 -19.57
CA GLY A 390 3.27 -2.14 -20.47
C GLY A 390 2.06 -1.55 -19.76
N ALA A 391 0.97 -1.39 -20.51
CA ALA A 391 -0.29 -0.87 -20.01
C ALA A 391 -1.29 -2.00 -19.73
N THR A 392 -2.27 -1.69 -18.88
CA THR A 392 -3.46 -2.53 -18.69
C THR A 392 -4.12 -2.78 -20.05
N PRO A 393 -4.39 -4.04 -20.45
CA PRO A 393 -5.15 -4.35 -21.66
C PRO A 393 -6.53 -3.68 -21.62
N ALA A 394 -6.98 -3.21 -22.78
CA ALA A 394 -8.26 -2.50 -22.94
C ALA A 394 -9.48 -3.40 -22.70
#